data_AF-A0A507WDM6-F1
#
_entry.id   AF-A0A507WDM6-F1
#
_cell.length_a   1.000
_cell.length_b   1.000
_cell.length_c   1.000
_cell.angle_alpha   90.00
_cell.angle_beta   90.00
_cell.angle_gamma   90.00
#
_symmetry.space_group_name_H-M   'P 1'
#
loop_
_entity.id
_entity.type
_entity.pdbx_description
1 polymer ?
#
loop_
_entity_poly.entity_id
_entity_poly.type
_entity_poly.pdbx_seq_one_letter_code
_entity_poly.pdbx_strand_id
1 'polypeptide(L)' 'MQVVEMNKKYDNNLFDLQAFHGAALVDEQGREIPITEEMISNACEELMKLWHFPMKKAA' A
#
# COMPACT_ATOMS: atom_id res chain seq x y z
N MET A 1 34.82 26.96 29.03
CA MET A 1 33.40 26.57 29.12
C MET A 1 33.20 25.48 28.08
N GLN A 2 33.12 24.21 28.50
CA GLN A 2 32.91 23.09 27.58
C GLN A 2 31.46 23.14 27.09
N VAL A 3 31.28 23.34 25.79
CA VAL A 3 29.98 23.18 25.14
C VAL A 3 29.74 21.69 25.05
N VAL A 4 28.84 21.19 25.89
CA VAL A 4 28.50 19.77 25.97
C VAL A 4 27.81 19.40 24.67
N GLU A 5 28.41 18.49 23.90
CA GLU A 5 27.82 17.99 22.66
C GLU A 5 26.48 17.33 22.99
N MET A 6 25.40 17.91 22.46
CA MET A 6 24.07 17.34 22.55
C MET A 6 24.08 16.01 21.80
N ASN A 7 24.14 14.91 22.55
CA ASN A 7 23.90 13.56 22.07
C ASN A 7 22.49 13.50 21.45
N LYS A 8 22.41 13.77 20.17
CA LYS A 8 21.19 13.58 19.38
C LYS A 8 21.05 12.07 19.17
N LYS A 9 20.46 11.40 20.15
CA LYS A 9 19.90 10.06 19.96
C LYS A 9 18.80 10.22 18.92
N TYR A 10 19.15 10.00 17.65
CA TYR A 10 18.15 9.67 16.65
C TYR A 10 17.67 8.27 17.01
N ASP A 11 16.44 8.20 17.53
CA ASP A 11 15.72 6.94 17.62
C ASP A 11 15.67 6.35 16.20
N ASN A 12 16.39 5.25 15.97
CA ASN A 12 16.48 4.52 14.70
C ASN A 12 15.17 3.77 14.40
N ASN A 13 14.03 4.45 14.51
CA ASN A 13 12.76 4.05 13.92
C ASN A 13 12.16 5.25 13.17
N LEU A 14 13.03 6.05 12.53
CA LEU A 14 12.59 6.82 11.39
C LEU A 14 12.26 5.76 10.34
N PHE A 15 10.99 5.37 10.26
CA PHE A 15 10.43 4.63 9.13
C PHE A 15 11.19 5.03 7.90
N ASP A 16 11.71 4.06 7.14
CA ASP A 16 12.49 4.29 5.95
C ASP A 16 11.65 5.09 4.95
N LEU A 17 11.61 6.41 5.16
CA LEU A 17 10.87 7.39 4.35
C LEU A 17 11.46 7.44 2.94
N GLN A 18 12.59 6.76 2.73
CA GLN A 18 13.31 6.65 1.48
C GLN A 18 13.00 5.35 0.73
N ALA A 19 12.49 4.31 1.39
CA ALA A 19 12.10 3.06 0.76
C ALA A 19 10.60 3.06 0.39
N PHE A 20 10.25 3.88 -0.60
CA PHE A 20 8.97 3.74 -1.29
C PHE A 20 9.00 2.49 -2.17
N HIS A 21 8.42 1.39 -1.68
CA HIS A 21 8.23 0.16 -2.44
C HIS A 21 6.93 0.26 -3.25
N GLY A 22 6.97 0.97 -4.38
CA GLY A 22 5.85 1.03 -5.32
C GLY A 22 5.62 -0.29 -6.08
N ALA A 23 4.42 -0.45 -6.64
CA ALA A 23 4.08 -1.56 -7.53
C ALA A 23 3.35 -1.04 -8.78
N ALA A 24 3.53 -1.74 -9.90
CA ALA A 24 2.91 -1.44 -11.19
C ALA A 24 2.38 -2.72 -11.82
N LEU A 25 1.35 -2.60 -12.67
CA LEU A 25 0.96 -3.67 -13.60
C LEU A 25 1.93 -3.68 -14.77
N VAL A 26 2.24 -4.85 -15.31
CA VAL A 26 3.02 -4.98 -16.54
C VAL A 26 2.09 -5.43 -17.65
N ASP A 27 2.04 -4.67 -18.75
CA ASP A 27 1.22 -5.04 -19.90
C ASP A 27 1.94 -6.00 -20.86
N GLU A 28 1.24 -6.42 -21.92
CA GLU A 28 1.74 -7.36 -22.91
C GLU A 28 2.95 -6.84 -23.70
N GLN A 29 3.16 -5.53 -23.74
CA GLN A 29 4.32 -4.91 -24.37
C GLN A 29 5.48 -4.71 -23.37
N GLY A 30 5.31 -5.15 -22.13
CA GLY A 30 6.28 -5.02 -21.05
C GLY A 30 6.32 -3.62 -20.42
N ARG A 31 5.30 -2.78 -20.65
CA ARG A 31 5.25 -1.43 -20.05
C ARG A 31 4.72 -1.53 -18.62
N GLU A 32 5.36 -0.78 -17.72
CA GLU A 32 4.88 -0.61 -16.36
C GLU A 32 3.78 0.45 -16.31
N ILE A 33 2.59 0.04 -15.89
CA ILE A 33 1.42 0.90 -15.67
C ILE A 33 1.26 1.09 -14.15
N PRO A 34 1.43 2.32 -13.64
CA PRO A 34 1.24 2.60 -12.22
C PRO A 34 -0.16 2.20 -11.74
N ILE A 35 -0.25 1.53 -10.59
CA ILE A 35 -1.54 1.21 -9.97
C ILE A 35 -2.09 2.49 -9.35
N THR A 36 -3.26 2.93 -9.81
CA THR A 36 -3.94 4.12 -9.30
C THR A 36 -5.06 3.76 -8.33
N GLU A 37 -5.48 4.72 -7.51
CA GLU A 37 -6.62 4.56 -6.61
C GLU A 37 -7.94 4.27 -7.36
N GLU A 38 -8.12 4.86 -8.54
CA GLU A 38 -9.26 4.61 -9.41
C GLU A 38 -9.32 3.14 -9.85
N MET A 39 -8.18 2.56 -10.22
CA MET A 39 -8.11 1.14 -10.60
C MET A 39 -8.50 0.23 -9.44
N ILE A 40 -8.04 0.54 -8.22
CA ILE A 40 -8.39 -0.21 -7.02
C ILE A 40 -9.89 -0.11 -6.73
N SER A 41 -10.45 1.10 -6.81
CA SER A 41 -11.86 1.36 -6.54
C SER A 41 -12.76 0.60 -7.51
N ASN A 42 -12.47 0.68 -8.81
CA ASN A 42 -13.21 -0.04 -9.84
C ASN A 42 -13.14 -1.56 -9.63
N ALA A 43 -11.98 -2.10 -9.27
CA ALA A 43 -11.84 -3.53 -8.98
C ALA A 43 -12.69 -3.97 -7.78
N CYS A 44 -12.72 -3.17 -6.70
CA CYS A 44 -13.57 -3.43 -5.54
C CYS A 44 -15.06 -3.39 -5.89
N GLU A 45 -15.49 -2.45 -6.73
CA GLU A 45 -16.88 -2.36 -7.19
C GLU A 45 -17.32 -3.60 -7.98
N GLU A 46 -16.49 -4.06 -8.91
CA GLU A 46 -16.77 -5.29 -9.67
C GLU A 46 -16.83 -6.52 -8.76
N LEU A 47 -15.90 -6.63 -7.80
CA LEU A 47 -15.91 -7.71 -6.81
C LEU A 47 -17.17 -7.72 -5.95
N MET A 48 -17.67 -6.54 -5.55
CA MET A 48 -18.91 -6.44 -4.77
C MET A 48 -20.13 -6.96 -5.54
N LYS A 49 -20.19 -6.78 -6.87
CA LYS A 49 -21.28 -7.32 -7.71
C LYS A 49 -21.28 -8.85 -7.75
N LEU A 50 -20.08 -9.45 -7.69
CA LEU A 50 -19.89 -10.90 -7.76
C LEU A 50 -20.05 -11.59 -6.41
N TRP A 51 -20.05 -10.83 -5.31
CA TRP A 51 -20.15 -11.40 -3.98
C TRP A 51 -21.58 -11.82 -3.66
N HIS A 52 -21.76 -13.13 -3.45
CA HIS A 52 -22.97 -13.68 -2.85
C HIS A 52 -22.67 -14.06 -1.40
N PHE A 53 -23.45 -13.50 -0.47
CA PHE A 53 -23.42 -13.98 0.91
C PHE A 53 -23.88 -15.44 0.94
N PRO A 54 -23.18 -16.34 1.65
CA PRO A 54 -23.60 -17.71 1.79
C PRO A 54 -25.03 -17.73 2.36
N MET A 55 -25.95 -18.38 1.65
CA MET A 55 -27.34 -18.53 2.12
C MET A 55 -27.31 -19.18 3.51
N LYS A 56 -28.03 -18.59 4.47
CA LYS A 56 -28.20 -19.20 5.79
C LYS A 56 -28.72 -20.61 5.60
N LYS A 57 -28.02 -21.62 6.14
CA LYS A 57 -28.58 -22.97 6.23
C LYS A 57 -29.93 -22.86 6.94
N ALA A 58 -30.97 -23.43 6.33
CA ALA A 58 -32.25 -23.60 6.99
C ALA A 58 -32.02 -24.32 8.33
N ALA A 59 -32.53 -23.73 9.41
CA ALA A 59 -32.45 -24.25 10.77
C ALA A 59 -33.24 -25.56 10.91
#